data_AF-A0A0N4YA16-F1
#
_entry.id   AF-A0A0N4YA16-F1
#
_cell.length_a   1.000
_cell.length_b   1.000
_cell.length_c   1.000
_cell.angle_alpha   90.00
_cell.angle_beta   90.00
_cell.angle_gamma   90.00
#
_symmetry.space_group_name_H-M   'P 1'
#
loop_
_entity.id
_entity.type
_entity.pdbx_description
1 polymer ?
#
loop_
_entity_poly.entity_id
_entity_poly.type
_entity_poly.pdbx_seq_one_letter_code
_entity_poly.pdbx_strand_id
1 'polypeptide(L)'
;MKTMTTADWVEQALSENDEALKLLEPLRSNYSLPYTLISYAQENMQKISKHELLFATMALTFQKEGLRLLTEPWDSNFKEVVKHLTTALGYLIFAVGKYAPERESLSAAFRLVNEEEPQLETAMNAIKIADETLNRIIHRVVKTLSKGVFEMPRRILTHYISD
;
A
#
# COMPACT_ATOMS: atom_id res chain seq x y z
N MET A 1 4.39 13.60 19.89
CA MET A 1 4.28 12.39 19.05
C MET A 1 5.67 11.85 18.82
N LYS A 2 5.91 10.57 19.14
CA LYS A 2 7.17 9.88 18.82
C LYS A 2 7.27 9.75 17.30
N THR A 3 8.41 10.09 16.70
CA THR A 3 8.61 9.94 15.25
C THR A 3 8.66 8.45 14.92
N MET A 4 7.66 7.94 14.21
CA MET A 4 7.61 6.55 13.77
C MET A 4 8.42 6.36 12.48
N THR A 5 9.18 5.27 12.44
CA THR A 5 9.95 4.82 11.28
C THR A 5 9.07 4.05 10.29
N THR A 6 9.57 3.82 9.06
CA THR A 6 8.89 2.91 8.11
C THR A 6 8.66 1.52 8.71
N ALA A 7 9.62 1.01 9.49
CA ALA A 7 9.47 -0.29 10.14
C ALA A 7 8.34 -0.29 11.18
N ASP A 8 8.24 0.77 11.99
CA ASP A 8 7.18 0.91 12.98
C ASP A 8 5.80 0.93 12.31
N TRP A 9 5.65 1.66 11.19
CA TRP A 9 4.40 1.70 10.42
C TRP A 9 4.06 0.34 9.82
N VAL A 10 5.05 -0.38 9.31
CA VAL A 10 4.84 -1.74 8.78
C VAL A 10 4.42 -2.71 9.88
N GLU A 11 5.01 -2.62 11.07
CA GLU A 11 4.64 -3.44 12.21
C GLU A 11 3.18 -3.21 12.65
N GLN A 12 2.74 -1.95 12.70
CA GLN A 12 1.33 -1.64 12.97
C GLN A 12 0.40 -2.20 11.88
N ALA A 13 0.77 -2.05 10.60
CA ALA A 13 -0.02 -2.61 9.50
C ALA A 13 -0.12 -4.15 9.57
N LEU A 14 0.96 -4.83 9.95
CA LEU A 14 0.98 -6.28 10.15
C LEU A 14 0.04 -6.71 11.29
N SER A 15 0.10 -6.01 12.42
CA SER A 15 -0.74 -6.30 13.59
C SER A 15 -2.23 -6.18 13.27
N GLU A 16 -2.62 -5.12 12.54
CA GLU A 16 -4.02 -4.94 12.11
C GLU A 16 -4.45 -6.04 11.11
N ASN A 17 -3.56 -6.42 10.19
CA ASN A 17 -3.83 -7.55 9.30
C ASN A 17 -4.00 -8.87 10.05
N ASP A 18 -3.24 -9.12 11.11
CA ASP A 18 -3.39 -10.32 11.94
C ASP A 18 -4.78 -10.38 12.60
N GLU A 19 -5.27 -9.25 13.13
CA GLU A 19 -6.62 -9.18 13.69
C GLU A 19 -7.69 -9.41 12.62
N ALA A 20 -7.55 -8.81 11.44
CA ALA A 20 -8.46 -9.05 10.32
C ALA A 20 -8.48 -10.52 9.88
N LEU A 21 -7.32 -11.18 9.78
CA LEU A 21 -7.21 -12.57 9.38
C LEU A 21 -7.80 -13.52 10.43
N LYS A 22 -7.61 -13.27 11.72
CA LYS A 22 -8.25 -14.05 12.80
C LYS A 22 -9.77 -14.03 12.67
N LEU A 23 -10.35 -12.88 12.33
CA LEU A 23 -11.79 -12.73 12.13
C LEU A 23 -12.28 -13.38 10.82
N LEU A 24 -11.44 -13.42 9.78
CA LEU A 24 -11.76 -14.06 8.51
C LEU A 24 -11.55 -15.59 8.50
N GLU A 25 -10.69 -16.12 9.36
CA GLU A 25 -10.33 -17.55 9.37
C GLU A 25 -11.55 -18.49 9.45
N PRO A 26 -12.56 -18.25 10.32
CA PRO A 26 -13.78 -19.08 10.36
C PRO A 26 -14.59 -19.05 9.07
N LEU A 27 -14.41 -18.03 8.24
CA LEU A 27 -15.16 -17.77 7.01
C LEU A 27 -14.35 -18.10 5.75
N ARG A 28 -13.13 -18.63 5.91
CA ARG A 28 -12.14 -18.81 4.85
C ARG A 28 -12.64 -19.64 3.66
N SER A 29 -13.57 -20.58 3.85
CA SER A 29 -14.15 -21.36 2.75
C SER A 29 -14.92 -20.49 1.75
N ASN A 30 -15.56 -19.43 2.25
CA ASN A 30 -16.41 -18.54 1.47
C ASN A 30 -15.66 -17.26 1.03
N TYR A 31 -14.58 -16.91 1.74
CA TYR A 31 -13.78 -15.69 1.51
C TYR A 31 -12.29 -16.00 1.32
N SER A 32 -11.99 -17.10 0.63
CA SER A 32 -10.63 -17.59 0.41
C SER A 32 -9.75 -16.57 -0.34
N LEU A 33 -10.32 -15.83 -1.29
CA LEU A 33 -9.60 -14.83 -2.07
C LEU A 33 -9.21 -13.59 -1.24
N PRO A 34 -10.13 -12.88 -0.55
CA PRO A 34 -9.76 -11.80 0.37
C PRO A 34 -8.72 -12.24 1.40
N TYR A 35 -8.92 -13.40 2.02
CA TYR A 35 -7.97 -13.97 3.00
C TYR A 35 -6.56 -14.14 2.39
N THR A 36 -6.48 -14.71 1.19
CA THR A 36 -5.21 -14.94 0.49
C THR A 36 -4.52 -13.63 0.12
N LEU A 37 -5.26 -12.64 -0.35
CA LEU A 37 -4.70 -11.33 -0.70
C LEU A 37 -4.14 -10.61 0.54
N ILE A 38 -4.86 -10.64 1.67
CA ILE A 38 -4.38 -10.03 2.92
C ILE A 38 -3.13 -10.77 3.43
N SER A 39 -3.11 -12.11 3.34
CA SER A 39 -1.92 -12.90 3.69
C SER A 39 -0.71 -12.55 2.82
N TYR A 40 -0.90 -12.43 1.49
CA TYR A 40 0.16 -11.98 0.59
C TYR A 40 0.59 -10.54 0.86
N ALA A 41 -0.31 -9.66 1.27
CA ALA A 41 0.06 -8.32 1.71
C ALA A 41 1.04 -8.38 2.89
N GLN A 42 0.75 -9.19 3.92
CA GLN A 42 1.66 -9.38 5.07
C GLN A 42 3.03 -9.96 4.67
N GLU A 43 3.05 -10.99 3.82
CA GLU A 43 4.32 -11.56 3.34
C GLU A 43 5.18 -10.53 2.61
N ASN A 44 4.57 -9.62 1.85
CA ASN A 44 5.28 -8.55 1.16
C ASN A 44 5.71 -7.44 2.14
N MET A 45 4.87 -7.09 3.12
CA MET A 45 5.21 -6.15 4.20
C MET A 45 6.50 -6.56 4.93
N GLN A 46 6.61 -7.84 5.30
CA GLN A 46 7.80 -8.38 5.97
C GLN A 46 9.08 -8.27 5.12
N LYS A 47 8.95 -8.19 3.78
CA LYS A 47 10.07 -8.11 2.84
C LYS A 47 10.42 -6.67 2.47
N ILE A 48 9.67 -5.66 2.93
CA ILE A 48 9.93 -4.25 2.61
C ILE A 48 11.38 -3.87 2.95
N SER A 49 11.98 -4.35 4.03
CA SER A 49 13.38 -4.04 4.36
C SER A 49 14.42 -4.48 3.31
N LYS A 50 14.10 -5.43 2.42
CA LYS A 50 15.03 -6.05 1.45
C LYS A 50 14.98 -5.41 0.06
N HIS A 51 13.79 -5.27 -0.50
CA HIS A 51 13.56 -4.59 -1.79
C HIS A 51 12.38 -3.64 -1.65
N GLU A 52 12.66 -2.53 -1.00
CA GLU A 52 11.64 -1.69 -0.37
C GLU A 52 10.54 -1.22 -1.31
N LEU A 53 10.87 -0.79 -2.53
CA LEU A 53 9.88 -0.27 -3.46
C LEU A 53 8.97 -1.36 -4.04
N LEU A 54 9.55 -2.46 -4.55
CA LEU A 54 8.78 -3.56 -5.16
C LEU A 54 7.81 -4.16 -4.13
N PHE A 55 8.33 -4.54 -2.97
CA PHE A 55 7.51 -5.16 -1.93
C PHE A 55 6.50 -4.19 -1.31
N ALA A 56 6.83 -2.90 -1.19
CA ALA A 56 5.86 -1.88 -0.80
C ALA A 56 4.68 -1.79 -1.78
N THR A 57 4.95 -1.73 -3.09
CA THR A 57 3.89 -1.66 -4.10
C THR A 57 3.03 -2.92 -4.14
N MET A 58 3.64 -4.10 -4.01
CA MET A 58 2.91 -5.38 -3.95
C MET A 58 2.05 -5.47 -2.69
N ALA A 59 2.59 -5.13 -1.52
CA ALA A 59 1.83 -5.09 -0.28
C ALA A 59 0.63 -4.15 -0.40
N LEU A 60 0.84 -2.94 -0.92
CA LEU A 60 -0.23 -1.95 -1.06
C LEU A 60 -1.29 -2.39 -2.06
N THR A 61 -0.89 -3.06 -3.14
CA THR A 61 -1.80 -3.63 -4.13
C THR A 61 -2.67 -4.72 -3.51
N PHE A 62 -2.05 -5.73 -2.88
CA PHE A 62 -2.80 -6.84 -2.31
C PHE A 62 -3.71 -6.41 -1.15
N GLN A 63 -3.25 -5.50 -0.29
CA GLN A 63 -4.07 -4.94 0.79
C GLN A 63 -5.31 -4.24 0.23
N LYS A 64 -5.13 -3.37 -0.78
CA LYS A 64 -6.21 -2.63 -1.43
C LYS A 64 -7.23 -3.56 -2.07
N GLU A 65 -6.78 -4.56 -2.82
CA GLU A 65 -7.66 -5.51 -3.50
C GLU A 65 -8.40 -6.42 -2.52
N GLY A 66 -7.73 -6.88 -1.44
CA GLY A 66 -8.36 -7.65 -0.38
C GLY A 66 -9.48 -6.87 0.31
N LEU A 67 -9.23 -5.60 0.63
CA LEU A 67 -10.25 -4.70 1.19
C LEU A 67 -11.41 -4.47 0.20
N ARG A 68 -11.10 -4.22 -1.09
CA ARG A 68 -12.12 -3.98 -2.13
C ARG A 68 -13.13 -5.12 -2.20
N LEU A 69 -12.65 -6.36 -2.24
CA LEU A 69 -13.50 -7.55 -2.33
C LEU A 69 -14.41 -7.76 -1.11
N LEU A 70 -14.07 -7.19 0.05
CA LEU A 70 -14.92 -7.24 1.25
C LEU A 70 -15.92 -6.07 1.30
N THR A 71 -15.67 -5.00 0.53
CA THR A 71 -16.52 -3.80 0.49
C THR A 71 -17.52 -3.77 -0.68
N GLU A 72 -17.21 -4.40 -1.81
CA GLU A 72 -18.11 -4.44 -2.98
C GLU A 72 -19.43 -5.20 -2.70
N PRO A 73 -19.41 -6.43 -2.15
CA PRO A 73 -20.60 -7.09 -1.65
C PRO A 73 -20.81 -6.77 -0.17
N TRP A 74 -21.00 -5.47 0.16
CA TRP A 74 -21.02 -5.02 1.55
C TRP A 74 -21.98 -5.85 2.42
N ASP A 75 -21.41 -6.45 3.46
CA ASP A 75 -22.13 -7.10 4.54
C ASP A 75 -21.59 -6.57 5.88
N SER A 76 -22.51 -6.07 6.71
CA SER A 76 -22.21 -5.54 8.04
C SER A 76 -21.49 -6.54 8.95
N ASN A 77 -21.58 -7.83 8.68
CA ASN A 77 -20.83 -8.87 9.38
C ASN A 77 -19.30 -8.70 9.23
N PHE A 78 -18.84 -7.99 8.19
CA PHE A 78 -17.42 -7.69 7.98
C PHE A 78 -16.98 -6.36 8.57
N LYS A 79 -17.83 -5.64 9.33
CA LYS A 79 -17.48 -4.30 9.86
C LYS A 79 -16.14 -4.29 10.57
N GLU A 80 -15.89 -5.25 11.46
CA GLU A 80 -14.63 -5.29 12.22
C GLU A 80 -13.43 -5.70 11.35
N VAL A 81 -13.61 -6.64 10.41
CA VAL A 81 -12.57 -7.00 9.44
C VAL A 81 -12.18 -5.78 8.61
N VAL A 82 -13.16 -5.08 8.07
CA VAL A 82 -12.97 -3.90 7.23
C VAL A 82 -12.33 -2.76 8.01
N LYS A 83 -12.65 -2.60 9.29
CA LYS A 83 -11.99 -1.65 10.18
C LYS A 83 -10.49 -1.93 10.27
N HIS A 84 -10.11 -3.14 10.68
CA HIS A 84 -8.71 -3.52 10.80
C HIS A 84 -7.96 -3.35 9.46
N LEU A 85 -8.55 -3.78 8.35
CA LEU A 85 -7.92 -3.64 7.03
C LEU A 85 -7.80 -2.18 6.55
N THR A 86 -8.75 -1.32 6.90
CA THR A 86 -8.72 0.12 6.60
C THR A 86 -7.60 0.80 7.38
N THR A 87 -7.48 0.49 8.67
CA THR A 87 -6.40 0.98 9.53
C THR A 87 -5.04 0.48 9.03
N ALA A 88 -4.92 -0.81 8.72
CA ALA A 88 -3.72 -1.41 8.15
C ALA A 88 -3.29 -0.71 6.86
N LEU A 89 -4.25 -0.40 5.98
CA LEU A 89 -4.00 0.31 4.73
C LEU A 89 -3.49 1.74 4.99
N GLY A 90 -4.03 2.43 5.98
CA GLY A 90 -3.53 3.74 6.44
C GLY A 90 -2.07 3.68 6.92
N TYR A 91 -1.73 2.71 7.78
CA TYR A 91 -0.35 2.48 8.21
C TYR A 91 0.58 2.16 7.04
N LEU A 92 0.13 1.35 6.09
CA LEU A 92 0.91 1.03 4.91
C LEU A 92 1.14 2.26 4.02
N ILE A 93 0.16 3.16 3.87
CA ILE A 93 0.33 4.44 3.16
C ILE A 93 1.41 5.29 3.83
N PHE A 94 1.46 5.34 5.17
CA PHE A 94 2.56 6.01 5.88
C PHE A 94 3.92 5.36 5.60
N ALA A 95 3.99 4.02 5.62
CA ALA A 95 5.22 3.28 5.36
C ALA A 95 5.79 3.59 3.97
N VAL A 96 4.92 3.68 2.95
CA VAL A 96 5.34 3.96 1.56
C VAL A 96 5.46 5.45 1.24
N GLY A 97 5.09 6.34 2.18
CA GLY A 97 5.08 7.78 1.99
C GLY A 97 6.41 8.37 1.54
N LYS A 98 7.56 7.73 1.84
CA LYS A 98 8.86 8.16 1.32
C LYS A 98 8.96 8.12 -0.22
N TYR A 99 8.20 7.23 -0.87
CA TYR A 99 8.17 7.10 -2.33
C TYR A 99 7.20 8.10 -2.99
N ALA A 100 6.14 8.49 -2.28
CA ALA A 100 5.17 9.49 -2.70
C ALA A 100 4.85 10.46 -1.54
N PRO A 101 5.77 11.38 -1.20
CA PRO A 101 5.62 12.24 -0.04
C PRO A 101 4.67 13.39 -0.37
N GLU A 102 3.38 13.09 -0.41
CA GLU A 102 2.34 14.08 -0.59
C GLU A 102 1.58 14.29 0.71
N ARG A 103 1.47 15.56 1.10
CA ARG A 103 0.81 15.97 2.33
C ARG A 103 -0.65 15.53 2.39
N GLU A 104 -1.36 15.54 1.27
CA GLU A 104 -2.76 15.14 1.19
C GLU A 104 -2.92 13.64 1.44
N SER A 105 -2.16 12.80 0.73
CA SER A 105 -2.14 11.35 0.93
C SER A 105 -1.78 10.96 2.37
N LEU A 106 -0.77 11.62 2.97
CA LEU A 106 -0.38 11.39 4.37
C LEU A 106 -1.41 11.90 5.38
N SER A 107 -2.06 13.04 5.10
CA SER A 107 -3.15 13.56 5.94
C SER A 107 -4.37 12.65 5.86
N ALA A 108 -4.64 12.05 4.70
CA ALA A 108 -5.74 11.12 4.53
C ALA A 108 -5.44 9.81 5.26
N ALA A 109 -4.21 9.27 5.14
CA ALA A 109 -3.75 8.14 5.93
C ALA A 109 -3.87 8.38 7.44
N PHE A 110 -3.56 9.60 7.91
CA PHE A 110 -3.75 9.98 9.31
C PHE A 110 -5.22 9.87 9.76
N ARG A 111 -6.16 10.26 8.90
CA ARG A 111 -7.59 10.12 9.22
C ARG A 111 -8.00 8.66 9.29
N LEU A 112 -7.51 7.83 8.35
CA LEU A 112 -7.82 6.39 8.33
C LEU A 112 -7.39 5.68 9.61
N VAL A 113 -6.19 5.98 10.13
CA VAL A 113 -5.67 5.30 11.34
C VAL A 113 -6.28 5.79 12.65
N ASN A 114 -6.94 6.96 12.65
CA ASN A 114 -7.58 7.52 13.84
C ASN A 114 -9.12 7.44 13.77
N GLU A 115 -9.67 6.80 12.74
CA GLU A 115 -11.11 6.57 12.65
C GLU A 115 -11.51 5.46 13.63
N GLU A 116 -12.30 5.81 14.65
CA GLU A 116 -12.70 4.84 15.69
C GLU A 116 -13.73 3.83 15.16
N GLU A 117 -14.61 4.28 14.25
CA GLU A 117 -15.65 3.48 13.62
C GLU A 117 -15.68 3.65 12.09
N PRO A 118 -14.71 3.09 11.36
CA PRO A 118 -14.69 3.20 9.91
C PRO A 118 -15.94 2.55 9.31
N GLN A 119 -16.67 3.35 8.55
CA GLN A 119 -17.83 2.90 7.78
C GLN A 119 -17.38 2.41 6.40
N LEU A 120 -18.33 1.85 5.63
CA LEU A 120 -18.10 1.46 4.24
C LEU A 120 -17.48 2.61 3.43
N GLU A 121 -17.98 3.84 3.60
CA GLU A 121 -17.45 5.01 2.91
C GLU A 121 -15.97 5.27 3.26
N THR A 122 -15.58 5.11 4.53
CA THR A 122 -14.18 5.22 4.96
C THR A 122 -13.31 4.18 4.27
N ALA A 123 -13.76 2.93 4.19
CA ALA A 123 -13.03 1.86 3.53
C ALA A 123 -12.89 2.09 2.02
N MET A 124 -13.96 2.55 1.36
CA MET A 124 -13.92 2.93 -0.06
C MET A 124 -12.96 4.10 -0.30
N ASN A 125 -12.96 5.09 0.59
CA ASN A 125 -12.02 6.20 0.52
C ASN A 125 -10.57 5.72 0.72
N ALA A 126 -10.34 4.77 1.65
CA ALA A 126 -9.03 4.16 1.86
C ALA A 126 -8.50 3.46 0.61
N ILE A 127 -9.36 2.70 -0.08
CA ILE A 127 -9.05 2.06 -1.37
C ILE A 127 -8.62 3.11 -2.41
N LYS A 128 -9.37 4.21 -2.50
CA LYS A 128 -9.07 5.32 -3.43
C LYS A 128 -7.72 5.96 -3.13
N ILE A 129 -7.44 6.28 -1.86
CA ILE A 129 -6.17 6.88 -1.44
C ILE A 129 -4.99 5.93 -1.74
N ALA A 130 -5.17 4.64 -1.51
CA ALA A 130 -4.15 3.63 -1.84
C ALA A 130 -3.89 3.56 -3.35
N ASP A 131 -4.93 3.63 -4.18
CA ASP A 131 -4.80 3.66 -5.64
C ASP A 131 -4.06 4.91 -6.13
N GLU A 132 -4.43 6.08 -5.62
CA GLU A 132 -3.74 7.34 -5.91
C GLU A 132 -2.27 7.30 -5.49
N THR A 133 -1.98 6.73 -4.31
CA THR A 133 -0.62 6.54 -3.80
C THR A 133 0.18 5.62 -4.74
N LEU A 134 -0.37 4.49 -5.17
CA LEU A 134 0.25 3.59 -6.14
C LEU A 134 0.55 4.29 -7.46
N ASN A 135 -0.43 4.99 -8.03
CA ASN A 135 -0.28 5.71 -9.30
C ASN A 135 0.83 6.76 -9.22
N ARG A 136 0.95 7.46 -8.10
CA ARG A 136 2.02 8.45 -7.85
C ARG A 136 3.39 7.79 -7.77
N ILE A 137 3.50 6.67 -7.06
CA ILE A 137 4.74 5.89 -6.98
C ILE A 137 5.17 5.47 -8.40
N ILE A 138 4.26 4.88 -9.18
CA ILE A 138 4.52 4.43 -10.55
C ILE A 138 4.95 5.61 -11.42
N HIS A 139 4.21 6.73 -11.40
CA HIS A 139 4.54 7.92 -12.20
C HIS A 139 5.93 8.47 -11.86
N ARG A 140 6.29 8.49 -10.57
CA ARG A 140 7.62 8.94 -10.13
C ARG A 140 8.73 8.02 -10.63
N VAL A 141 8.53 6.71 -10.57
CA VAL A 141 9.48 5.70 -11.07
C VAL A 141 9.67 5.87 -12.58
N VAL A 142 8.58 5.93 -13.35
CA VAL A 142 8.62 6.13 -14.81
C VAL A 142 9.34 7.43 -15.17
N LYS A 143 9.04 8.53 -14.48
CA LYS A 143 9.71 9.83 -14.69
C LYS A 143 11.21 9.79 -14.35
N THR A 144 11.61 8.98 -13.38
CA THR A 144 13.02 8.84 -12.99
C THR A 144 13.77 8.00 -14.01
N LEU A 145 13.15 6.90 -14.48
CA LEU A 145 13.71 6.04 -15.52
C LEU A 145 13.82 6.78 -16.86
N SER A 146 12.83 7.58 -17.24
CA SER A 146 12.88 8.35 -18.50
C SER A 146 13.97 9.43 -18.51
N LYS A 147 14.36 9.95 -17.34
CA LYS A 147 15.52 10.83 -17.19
C LYS A 147 16.86 10.08 -17.26
N GLY A 148 16.93 8.86 -16.72
CA GLY A 148 18.17 8.07 -16.68
C GLY A 148 18.52 7.33 -17.97
N VAL A 149 17.53 7.02 -18.82
CA VAL A 149 17.73 6.19 -20.03
C VAL A 149 18.16 7.02 -21.26
N PHE A 150 17.98 8.34 -21.26
CA PHE A 150 18.27 9.20 -22.42
C PHE A 150 19.44 10.19 -22.24
N GLU A 151 20.11 10.22 -21.09
CA GLU A 151 21.39 10.91 -20.95
C GLU A 151 22.55 9.97 -21.31
N MET A 152 22.65 9.59 -22.59
CA MET A 152 23.92 9.06 -23.09
C MET A 152 25.01 10.13 -22.92
N PRO A 153 26.17 9.82 -22.32
CA PRO A 153 27.26 10.78 -22.21
C PRO A 153 27.64 11.25 -23.62
N ARG A 154 27.61 12.57 -23.85
CA ARG A 154 27.97 13.21 -25.14
C ARG A 154 29.37 12.84 -25.68
N ARG A 155 30.18 12.13 -24.90
CA ARG A 155 31.53 11.67 -25.28
C ARG A 155 31.56 10.48 -26.25
N ILE A 156 30.42 9.83 -26.53
CA ILE A 156 30.38 8.70 -27.48
C ILE A 156 30.15 9.19 -28.94
N LEU A 157 29.67 10.42 -29.14
CA LEU A 157 29.33 10.95 -30.47
C LEU A 157 30.51 11.57 -31.25
N THR A 158 31.67 11.80 -30.62
CA THR A 158 32.82 12.44 -31.29
C THR A 158 33.88 11.47 -31.82
N HIS A 159 33.70 10.16 -31.69
CA HIS A 159 34.62 9.15 -32.27
C HIS A 159 34.12 8.54 -33.59
N TYR A 160 32.97 8.97 -34.11
CA TYR A 160 32.40 8.45 -35.37
C TYR A 160 32.22 9.49 -36.47
N ILE A 161 32.78 10.70 -36.30
CA ILE A 161 32.85 11.71 -37.37
C ILE A 161 34.28 12.23 -37.45
N SER A 162 35.19 11.35 -37.83
CA SER A 162 36.49 11.67 -38.45
C SER A 162 37.00 10.35 -39.02
N ASP A 163 36.55 10.04 -40.22
CA ASP A 163 37.34 9.50 -41.33
C ASP A 163 36.47 9.50 -42.61
#